data_AF-A0A2P6WGJ8-F1
#
_entry.id   AF-A0A2P6WGJ8-F1
#
_cell.length_a   1.000
_cell.length_b   1.000
_cell.length_c   1.000
_cell.angle_alpha   90.00
_cell.angle_beta   90.00
_cell.angle_gamma   90.00
#
_symmetry.space_group_name_H-M   'P 1'
#
loop_
_entity.id
_entity.type
_entity.pdbx_description
1 polymer ?
#
loop_
_entity_poly.entity_id
_entity_poly.type
_entity_poly.pdbx_seq_one_letter_code
_entity_poly.pdbx_strand_id
1 'polypeptide(L)'
;MERLKEVEEAVALMQEAVNWSVMKWLAEKKRVRKAADKANEALAQFNKSVKASWSAEMKAAYAELCSTGKSAERQAGEKGNHTATITQEIRHVAKHVKEADDEAYRAHMDAEDTFDLAEKRLSTSMAREGTRKAINSWELLEKAIDKAQAVKRSNGSAS
;
A
#
# COMPACT_ATOMS: atom_id res chain seq x y z
N MET A 1 -5.96 10.45 7.26
CA MET A 1 -4.88 10.39 8.26
C MET A 1 -4.03 11.62 8.08
N GLU A 2 -3.35 12.10 9.12
CA GLU A 2 -2.27 13.05 8.88
C GLU A 2 -1.13 12.31 8.15
N ARG A 3 -0.55 12.96 7.14
CA ARG A 3 0.54 12.39 6.37
C ARG A 3 1.75 12.20 7.28
N LEU A 4 2.40 11.04 7.18
CA LEU A 4 3.59 10.75 7.98
C LEU A 4 4.75 11.63 7.50
N LYS A 5 5.57 12.11 8.44
CA LYS A 5 6.69 13.00 8.13
C LYS A 5 7.66 12.40 7.10
N GLU A 6 7.91 11.09 7.20
CA GLU A 6 8.77 10.36 6.26
C GLU A 6 8.21 10.41 4.83
N VAL A 7 6.89 10.37 4.68
CA VAL A 7 6.22 10.48 3.38
C VAL A 7 6.28 11.92 2.87
N GLU A 8 6.11 12.93 3.73
CA GLU A 8 6.28 14.34 3.33
C GLU A 8 7.69 14.62 2.83
N GLU A 9 8.70 14.17 3.59
CA GLU A 9 10.12 14.31 3.23
C GLU A 9 10.42 13.60 1.91
N ALA A 10 9.89 12.38 1.70
CA ALA A 10 10.09 11.63 0.47
C ALA A 10 9.37 12.26 -0.73
N VAL A 11 8.13 12.72 -0.56
CA VAL A 11 7.36 13.41 -1.61
C VAL A 11 8.05 14.70 -2.01
N ALA A 12 8.49 15.53 -1.05
CA ALA A 12 9.20 16.77 -1.35
C ALA A 12 10.49 16.49 -2.14
N LEU A 13 11.28 15.50 -1.70
CA LEU A 13 12.50 15.09 -2.40
C LEU A 13 12.19 14.59 -3.82
N MET A 14 11.15 13.79 -3.99
CA MET A 14 10.75 13.26 -5.29
C MET A 14 10.22 14.36 -6.22
N GLN A 15 9.44 15.32 -5.71
CA GLN A 15 8.99 16.49 -6.48
C GLN A 15 10.17 17.34 -6.98
N GLU A 16 11.21 17.53 -6.16
CA GLU A 16 12.46 18.15 -6.62
C GLU A 16 13.14 17.31 -7.71
N ALA A 17 13.20 15.99 -7.49
CA ALA A 17 13.93 15.07 -8.35
C ALA A 17 13.34 14.95 -9.76
N VAL A 18 12.04 15.18 -9.92
CA VAL A 18 11.37 15.31 -11.23
C VAL A 18 12.06 16.37 -12.11
N ASN A 19 12.65 17.40 -11.51
CA ASN A 19 13.28 18.51 -12.22
C ASN A 19 14.82 18.40 -12.32
N TRP A 20 15.42 17.33 -11.80
CA TRP A 20 16.88 17.19 -11.79
C TRP A 20 17.47 16.94 -13.17
N SER A 21 18.71 17.42 -13.37
CA SER A 21 19.54 17.04 -14.51
C SER A 21 20.02 15.58 -14.38
N VAL A 22 20.49 15.01 -15.49
CA VAL A 22 21.01 13.63 -15.52
C VAL A 22 22.15 13.43 -14.52
N MET A 23 23.09 14.36 -14.49
CA MET A 23 24.25 14.30 -13.58
C MET A 23 23.82 14.34 -12.11
N LYS A 24 22.86 15.20 -11.78
CA LYS A 24 22.33 15.28 -10.41
C LYS A 24 21.59 14.01 -10.03
N TRP A 25 20.80 13.44 -10.93
CA TRP A 25 20.12 12.16 -10.70
C TRP A 25 21.11 11.03 -10.40
N LEU A 26 22.18 10.89 -11.19
CA LEU A 26 23.19 9.85 -10.96
C LEU A 26 23.91 10.00 -9.62
N ALA A 27 24.16 11.24 -9.18
CA ALA A 27 24.78 11.53 -7.88
C ALA A 27 23.83 11.25 -6.70
N GLU A 28 22.56 11.65 -6.82
CA GLU A 28 21.60 11.71 -5.72
C GLU A 28 20.61 10.54 -5.67
N LYS A 29 20.63 9.62 -6.64
CA LYS A 29 19.69 8.48 -6.69
C LYS A 29 19.66 7.65 -5.41
N LYS A 30 20.80 7.49 -4.73
CA LYS A 30 20.87 6.79 -3.44
C LYS A 30 20.08 7.51 -2.34
N ARG A 31 20.06 8.85 -2.36
CA ARG A 31 19.26 9.66 -1.42
C ARG A 31 17.77 9.48 -1.68
N VAL A 32 17.35 9.48 -2.94
CA VAL A 32 15.95 9.23 -3.35
C VAL A 32 15.48 7.85 -2.90
N ARG A 33 16.27 6.79 -3.19
CA ARG A 33 15.92 5.42 -2.75
C ARG A 33 15.79 5.32 -1.24
N LYS A 34 16.77 5.85 -0.48
CA LYS A 34 16.73 5.82 0.99
C LYS A 34 15.50 6.55 1.56
N ALA A 35 15.08 7.66 0.95
CA ALA A 35 13.87 8.35 1.38
C ALA A 35 12.62 7.55 1.04
N ALA A 36 12.57 6.93 -0.14
CA ALA A 36 11.47 6.07 -0.55
C ALA A 36 11.33 4.84 0.37
N ASP A 37 12.44 4.18 0.69
CA ASP A 37 12.47 3.03 1.60
C ASP A 37 11.91 3.41 2.98
N LYS A 38 12.29 4.57 3.52
CA LYS A 38 11.76 5.07 4.79
C LYS A 38 10.26 5.36 4.73
N ALA A 39 9.80 6.00 3.66
CA ALA A 39 8.38 6.28 3.48
C ALA A 39 7.55 4.98 3.38
N ASN A 40 8.04 4.02 2.59
CA ASN A 40 7.43 2.70 2.45
C ASN A 40 7.39 1.96 3.78
N GLU A 41 8.49 1.95 4.53
CA GLU A 41 8.56 1.31 5.85
C GLU A 41 7.62 1.97 6.85
N ALA A 42 7.59 3.31 6.93
CA ALA A 42 6.72 4.05 7.84
C ALA A 42 5.24 3.76 7.55
N LEU A 43 4.84 3.80 6.27
CA LEU A 43 3.46 3.47 5.87
C LEU A 43 3.13 2.00 6.15
N ALA A 44 4.05 1.06 5.91
CA ALA A 44 3.84 -0.35 6.18
C ALA A 44 3.67 -0.62 7.68
N GLN A 45 4.50 -0.02 8.53
CA GLN A 45 4.39 -0.11 9.99
C GLN A 45 3.08 0.48 10.49
N PHE A 46 2.68 1.65 9.97
CA PHE A 46 1.43 2.29 10.33
C PHE A 46 0.20 1.47 9.89
N ASN A 47 0.19 0.98 8.65
CA ASN A 47 -0.88 0.10 8.16
C ASN A 47 -0.99 -1.18 9.01
N LYS A 48 0.14 -1.79 9.35
CA LYS A 48 0.18 -2.96 10.23
C LYS A 48 -0.40 -2.66 11.61
N SER A 49 -0.08 -1.51 12.20
CA SER A 49 -0.64 -1.06 13.48
C SER A 49 -2.16 -0.89 13.41
N VAL A 50 -2.66 -0.24 12.36
CA VAL A 50 -4.10 -0.07 12.13
C VAL A 50 -4.80 -1.43 12.04
N LYS A 51 -4.29 -2.34 11.21
CA LYS A 51 -4.86 -3.70 11.04
C LYS A 51 -4.72 -4.57 12.29
N ALA A 52 -3.68 -4.37 13.10
CA ALA A 52 -3.52 -5.05 14.38
C ALA A 52 -4.63 -4.67 15.38
N SER A 53 -5.19 -3.46 15.25
CA SER A 53 -6.29 -2.99 16.13
C SER A 53 -7.69 -3.47 15.71
N TRP A 54 -7.82 -4.18 14.57
CA TRP A 54 -9.11 -4.70 14.12
C TRP A 54 -9.66 -5.84 15.00
N SER A 55 -10.98 -6.02 14.98
CA SER A 55 -11.66 -7.14 15.61
C SER A 55 -11.23 -8.48 14.99
N ALA A 56 -11.41 -9.57 15.74
CA ALA A 56 -11.08 -10.92 15.26
C ALA A 56 -11.85 -11.28 13.98
N GLU A 57 -13.13 -10.90 13.91
CA GLU A 57 -14.00 -11.13 12.74
C GLU A 57 -13.50 -10.39 11.49
N MET A 58 -13.12 -9.12 11.63
CA MET A 58 -12.58 -8.33 10.51
C MET A 58 -11.23 -8.89 10.04
N LYS A 59 -10.36 -9.27 10.98
CA LYS A 59 -9.07 -9.94 10.65
C LYS A 59 -9.30 -11.25 9.91
N ALA A 60 -10.27 -12.06 10.34
CA ALA A 60 -10.63 -13.31 9.68
C ALA A 60 -11.17 -13.06 8.26
N ALA A 61 -12.13 -12.14 8.10
CA ALA A 61 -12.70 -11.78 6.81
C ALA A 61 -11.64 -11.29 5.81
N TYR A 62 -10.73 -10.41 6.26
CA TYR A 62 -9.64 -9.92 5.44
C TYR A 62 -8.61 -11.01 5.11
N ALA A 63 -8.32 -11.93 6.05
CA ALA A 63 -7.41 -13.05 5.82
C ALA A 63 -7.96 -14.06 4.80
N GLU A 64 -9.27 -14.34 4.80
CA GLU A 64 -9.95 -15.16 3.79
C GLU A 64 -9.77 -14.57 2.37
N LEU A 65 -9.86 -13.25 2.24
CA LEU A 65 -9.64 -12.55 0.96
C LEU A 65 -8.17 -12.58 0.52
N CYS A 66 -7.23 -12.55 1.47
CA CYS A 66 -5.81 -12.68 1.17
C CYS A 66 -5.41 -14.09 0.72
N SER A 67 -6.08 -15.13 1.22
CA SER A 67 -5.77 -16.53 0.91
C SER A 67 -6.45 -17.03 -0.38
N THR A 68 -7.65 -16.54 -0.69
CA THR A 68 -8.39 -16.89 -1.93
C THR A 68 -7.69 -16.41 -3.21
N GLY A 69 -6.83 -15.39 -3.13
CA GLY A 69 -5.96 -14.97 -4.23
C GLY A 69 -4.90 -15.99 -4.66
N LYS A 70 -4.68 -17.08 -3.92
CA LYS A 70 -3.72 -18.15 -4.25
C LYS A 70 -4.38 -19.48 -4.68
N SER A 71 -5.71 -19.60 -4.70
CA SER A 71 -6.37 -20.90 -4.89
C SER A 71 -7.78 -20.83 -5.47
N ALA A 72 -8.06 -19.91 -6.39
CA ALA A 72 -9.35 -19.88 -7.09
C ALA A 72 -9.65 -21.18 -7.90
N GLU A 73 -8.65 -22.03 -8.15
CA GLU A 73 -8.84 -23.31 -8.86
C GLU A 73 -9.10 -24.53 -7.95
N ARG A 74 -8.99 -24.41 -6.62
CA ARG A 74 -9.13 -25.58 -5.72
C ARG A 74 -9.78 -25.20 -4.41
N GLN A 75 -11.10 -25.05 -4.39
CA GLN A 75 -11.95 -25.33 -3.21
C GLN A 75 -13.45 -25.16 -3.56
N ALA A 76 -13.91 -25.92 -4.55
CA ALA A 76 -15.27 -26.45 -4.53
C ALA A 76 -15.19 -27.80 -3.81
N GLY A 77 -15.06 -27.77 -2.48
CA GLY A 77 -14.90 -28.98 -1.68
C GLY A 77 -14.33 -28.68 -0.31
N GLU A 78 -15.20 -28.83 0.70
CA GLU A 78 -14.90 -28.98 2.13
C GLU A 78 -14.18 -27.82 2.85
N LYS A 79 -14.96 -27.14 3.71
CA LYS A 79 -14.66 -26.88 5.14
C LYS A 79 -15.89 -26.20 5.73
N GLY A 80 -16.59 -26.79 6.69
CA GLY A 80 -16.01 -27.23 7.94
C GLY A 80 -16.16 -26.09 8.96
N ASN A 81 -17.40 -25.89 9.39
CA ASN A 81 -17.90 -25.25 10.60
C ASN A 81 -16.86 -24.68 11.59
N HIS A 82 -16.27 -23.50 11.31
CA HIS A 82 -15.57 -22.70 12.32
C HIS A 82 -15.39 -21.22 11.93
N THR A 83 -16.42 -20.57 11.40
CA THR A 83 -16.49 -19.11 11.43
C THR A 83 -17.68 -18.74 12.28
N ALA A 84 -17.42 -18.17 13.46
CA ALA A 84 -18.38 -17.27 14.10
C ALA A 84 -18.93 -16.37 13.01
N THR A 85 -20.26 -16.26 12.92
CA THR A 85 -21.01 -15.70 11.78
C THR A 85 -20.42 -14.35 11.33
N ILE A 86 -19.42 -14.36 10.44
CA ILE A 86 -18.86 -13.12 9.88
C ILE A 86 -19.99 -12.53 9.05
N THR A 87 -20.50 -11.38 9.49
CA THR A 87 -21.62 -10.72 8.83
C THR A 87 -21.24 -10.36 7.39
N GLN A 88 -22.23 -10.35 6.50
CA GLN A 88 -22.03 -9.92 5.11
C GLN A 88 -21.47 -8.48 5.04
N GLU A 89 -21.83 -7.65 6.00
CA GLU A 89 -21.31 -6.28 6.14
C GLU A 89 -19.81 -6.27 6.39
N ILE A 90 -19.31 -7.05 7.36
CA ILE A 90 -17.87 -7.17 7.65
C ILE A 90 -17.12 -7.70 6.43
N ARG A 91 -17.68 -8.69 5.71
CA ARG A 91 -17.10 -9.22 4.47
C ARG A 91 -16.99 -8.15 3.39
N HIS A 92 -18.06 -7.36 3.20
CA HIS A 92 -18.09 -6.29 2.22
C HIS A 92 -17.06 -5.21 2.56
N VAL A 93 -16.99 -4.77 3.82
CA VAL A 93 -15.98 -3.81 4.28
C VAL A 93 -14.56 -4.33 4.10
N ALA A 94 -14.29 -5.59 4.46
CA ALA A 94 -12.99 -6.23 4.27
C ALA A 94 -12.57 -6.27 2.79
N LYS A 95 -13.52 -6.51 1.88
CA LYS A 95 -13.28 -6.48 0.43
C LYS A 95 -12.86 -5.09 -0.06
N HIS A 96 -13.57 -4.04 0.35
CA HIS A 96 -13.22 -2.66 -0.03
C HIS A 96 -11.85 -2.23 0.47
N VAL A 97 -11.46 -2.66 1.67
CA VAL A 97 -10.11 -2.39 2.19
C VAL A 97 -9.06 -3.16 1.38
N LYS A 98 -9.30 -4.45 1.09
CA LYS A 98 -8.38 -5.28 0.30
C LYS A 98 -8.17 -4.74 -1.12
N GLU A 99 -9.23 -4.29 -1.78
CA GLU A 99 -9.14 -3.69 -3.12
C GLU A 99 -8.27 -2.42 -3.12
N ALA A 100 -8.39 -1.59 -2.08
CA ALA A 100 -7.55 -0.40 -1.92
C ALA A 100 -6.09 -0.75 -1.63
N ASP A 101 -5.83 -1.76 -0.78
CA ASP A 101 -4.48 -2.26 -0.54
C ASP A 101 -3.85 -2.84 -1.84
N ASP A 102 -4.63 -3.55 -2.65
CA ASP A 102 -4.17 -4.11 -3.93
C ASP A 102 -3.90 -3.04 -4.99
N GLU A 103 -4.70 -1.98 -5.02
CA GLU A 103 -4.45 -0.83 -5.87
C GLU A 103 -3.14 -0.12 -5.47
N ALA A 104 -2.96 0.15 -4.17
CA ALA A 104 -1.73 0.74 -3.66
C ALA A 104 -0.50 -0.14 -3.95
N TYR A 105 -0.62 -1.46 -3.75
CA TYR A 105 0.46 -2.42 -4.04
C TYR A 105 0.81 -2.44 -5.53
N ARG A 106 -0.18 -2.47 -6.43
CA ARG A 106 0.06 -2.41 -7.88
C ARG A 106 0.75 -1.12 -8.30
N ALA A 107 0.33 0.02 -7.74
CA ALA A 107 0.97 1.30 -8.02
C ALA A 107 2.42 1.35 -7.52
N HIS A 108 2.71 0.74 -6.37
CA HIS A 108 4.08 0.61 -5.86
C HIS A 108 4.94 -0.25 -6.79
N MET A 109 4.47 -1.42 -7.19
CA MET A 109 5.20 -2.30 -8.11
C MET A 109 5.43 -1.65 -9.48
N ASP A 110 4.44 -0.92 -10.01
CA ASP A 110 4.58 -0.16 -11.26
C ASP A 110 5.66 0.94 -11.16
N ALA A 111 5.80 1.58 -9.98
CA ALA A 111 6.90 2.52 -9.73
C ALA A 111 8.27 1.82 -9.70
N GLU A 112 8.39 0.69 -9.00
CA GLU A 112 9.62 -0.11 -8.92
C GLU A 112 10.04 -0.62 -10.30
N ASP A 113 9.12 -1.21 -11.07
CA ASP A 113 9.37 -1.67 -12.44
C ASP A 113 9.85 -0.52 -13.34
N THR A 114 9.25 0.66 -13.18
CA THR A 114 9.66 1.86 -13.93
C THR A 114 11.09 2.30 -13.56
N PHE A 115 11.46 2.27 -12.28
CA PHE A 115 12.82 2.57 -11.84
C PHE A 115 13.84 1.54 -12.34
N ASP A 116 13.51 0.25 -12.27
CA ASP A 116 14.35 -0.83 -12.78
C ASP A 116 14.62 -0.68 -14.29
N LEU A 117 13.57 -0.38 -15.06
CA LEU A 117 13.70 -0.11 -16.48
C LEU A 117 14.48 1.18 -16.75
N ALA A 118 14.29 2.22 -15.94
CA ALA A 118 15.05 3.46 -16.03
C ALA A 118 16.55 3.21 -15.83
N GLU A 119 16.93 2.37 -14.86
CA GLU A 119 18.33 2.02 -14.62
C GLU A 119 18.92 1.18 -15.75
N LYS A 120 18.19 0.16 -16.23
CA LYS A 120 18.61 -0.67 -17.36
C LYS A 120 18.83 0.14 -18.64
N ARG A 121 18.01 1.16 -18.87
CA ARG A 121 18.06 2.03 -20.07
C ARG A 121 18.87 3.30 -19.86
N LEU A 122 19.41 3.54 -18.66
CA LEU A 122 20.04 4.81 -18.27
C LEU A 122 19.15 6.02 -18.59
N SER A 123 17.83 5.87 -18.42
CA SER A 123 16.82 6.83 -18.86
C SER A 123 16.35 7.71 -17.70
N THR A 124 16.67 8.99 -17.78
CA THR A 124 16.26 9.96 -16.76
C THR A 124 14.82 10.41 -16.90
N SER A 125 14.25 10.39 -18.10
CA SER A 125 12.81 10.62 -18.29
C SER A 125 11.98 9.53 -17.62
N MET A 126 12.39 8.26 -17.74
CA MET A 126 11.74 7.15 -17.03
C MET A 126 11.96 7.22 -15.51
N ALA A 127 13.14 7.66 -15.06
CA ALA A 127 13.37 7.88 -13.64
C ALA A 127 12.43 8.94 -13.04
N ARG A 128 12.16 10.03 -13.78
CA ARG A 128 11.17 11.05 -13.39
C ARG A 128 9.75 10.48 -13.41
N GLU A 129 9.43 9.59 -14.35
CA GLU A 129 8.16 8.88 -14.36
C GLU A 129 7.99 7.97 -13.14
N GLY A 130 9.01 7.16 -12.81
CA GLY A 130 9.04 6.33 -11.61
C GLY A 130 8.85 7.16 -10.33
N THR A 131 9.44 8.36 -10.30
CA THR A 131 9.28 9.31 -9.20
C THR A 131 7.83 9.77 -9.02
N ARG A 132 7.11 10.07 -10.12
CA ARG A 132 5.68 10.42 -10.06
C ARG A 132 4.82 9.22 -9.65
N LYS A 133 5.12 8.03 -10.18
CA LYS A 133 4.42 6.78 -9.83
C LYS A 133 4.60 6.43 -8.35
N ALA A 134 5.79 6.63 -7.79
CA ALA A 134 6.05 6.43 -6.37
C ALA A 134 5.26 7.40 -5.47
N ILE A 135 5.19 8.69 -5.84
CA ILE A 135 4.32 9.64 -5.12
C ILE A 135 2.86 9.16 -5.15
N ASN A 136 2.36 8.77 -6.32
CA ASN A 136 0.99 8.27 -6.47
C ASN A 136 0.74 6.98 -5.66
N SER A 137 1.72 6.08 -5.58
CA SER A 137 1.57 4.84 -4.80
C SER A 137 1.47 5.13 -3.29
N TRP A 138 2.22 6.11 -2.77
CA TRP A 138 2.07 6.55 -1.37
C TRP A 138 0.70 7.19 -1.11
N GLU A 139 0.21 8.04 -2.01
CA GLU A 139 -1.13 8.62 -1.89
C GLU A 139 -2.24 7.57 -1.87
N LEU A 140 -2.10 6.52 -2.70
CA LEU A 140 -3.03 5.39 -2.71
C LEU A 140 -2.94 4.57 -1.43
N LEU A 141 -1.73 4.35 -0.90
CA LEU A 141 -1.53 3.63 0.36
C LEU A 141 -2.10 4.40 1.55
N GLU A 142 -1.93 5.72 1.61
CA GLU A 142 -2.57 6.57 2.62
C GLU A 142 -4.10 6.48 2.56
N LYS A 143 -4.69 6.51 1.35
CA LYS A 143 -6.14 6.30 1.16
C LYS A 143 -6.59 4.91 1.61
N ALA A 144 -5.80 3.87 1.34
CA ALA A 144 -6.09 2.51 1.79
C ALA A 144 -6.05 2.41 3.32
N ILE A 145 -5.06 3.05 3.96
CA ILE A 145 -4.95 3.13 5.41
C ILE A 145 -6.14 3.88 6.01
N ASP A 146 -6.60 4.96 5.38
CA ASP A 146 -7.79 5.69 5.84
C ASP A 146 -9.06 4.83 5.81
N LYS A 147 -9.25 4.04 4.76
CA LYS A 147 -10.33 3.04 4.71
C LYS A 147 -10.17 2.02 5.84
N ALA A 148 -8.95 1.52 6.07
CA ALA A 148 -8.66 0.58 7.15
C ALA A 148 -8.93 1.16 8.56
N GLN A 149 -8.67 2.46 8.76
CA GLN A 149 -8.98 3.17 10.00
C GLN A 149 -10.48 3.37 10.21
N ALA A 150 -11.24 3.64 9.14
CA ALA A 150 -12.69 3.81 9.22
C ALA A 150 -13.38 2.56 9.83
N VAL A 151 -12.87 1.36 9.51
CA VAL A 151 -13.35 0.10 10.11
C VAL A 151 -13.18 0.05 11.63
N LYS A 152 -12.07 0.60 12.15
CA LYS A 152 -11.87 0.71 13.61
C LYS A 152 -12.92 1.62 14.24
N ARG A 153 -13.24 2.74 13.60
CA ARG A 153 -14.19 3.74 14.12
C ARG A 153 -15.63 3.22 14.13
N SER A 154 -16.03 2.47 13.10
CA SER A 154 -17.38 1.88 13.02
C SER A 154 -17.60 0.83 14.11
N ASN A 155 -16.58 0.03 14.43
CA ASN A 155 -16.69 -1.00 15.48
C ASN A 155 -16.68 -0.43 16.91
N GLY A 156 -16.21 0.81 17.10
CA GLY A 156 -16.20 1.49 18.40
C GLY A 156 -17.47 2.26 18.74
N SER A 157 -18.43 2.38 17.82
CA SER A 157 -19.72 3.08 18.04
C SER A 157 -20.89 2.12 18.31
N ALA A 158 -20.62 0.82 18.50
CA ALA A 158 -21.62 -0.21 18.76
C ALA A 158 -21.62 -0.70 20.22
N SER A 159 -21.23 0.17 21.18
CA SER A 159 -21.25 -0.13 22.62
C SER A 159 -22.21 0.79 23.35
#